data_AF-A0AAD7QMS2-F1
#
_entry.id   AF-A0AAD7QMS2-F1
#
_cell.length_a   1.000
_cell.length_b   1.000
_cell.length_c   1.000
_cell.angle_alpha   90.00
_cell.angle_beta   90.00
_cell.angle_gamma   90.00
#
_symmetry.space_group_name_H-M   'P 1'
#
loop_
_entity.id
_entity.type
_entity.pdbx_description
1 polymer ?
#
loop_
_entity_poly.entity_id
_entity_poly.type
_entity_poly.pdbx_seq_one_letter_code
_entity_poly.pdbx_strand_id
1 'polypeptide(L)'
;MKYLETYRLMGLPDRMYYIPDFISDREQHSLIGKILNTPSARWTVLSHRRLQAWPTQLLQGSILPTTDAIPNWLVEPIVSRTIDLGIWNASPHGQPNHCLINEYEPGQGIMPHEDGDVYFPMVATVSLNDGIILDIYEKSDDGRRRVVYRIYQEPGSLLITTDEMYTKYLHGIQEIGTDKDLNSDTVSNWDLLSTETKESIEQNNGLIKRGRKRISLTFRDVKAVRNLAKFLHAK
;
A
#
# COMPACT_ATOMS: atom_id res chain seq x y z
N MET A 1 -6.67 14.30 -12.56
CA MET A 1 -5.42 15.10 -12.44
C MET A 1 -5.56 16.32 -11.53
N LYS A 2 -6.32 17.38 -11.83
CA LYS A 2 -6.39 18.59 -10.95
C LYS A 2 -6.79 18.29 -9.49
N TYR A 3 -7.74 17.37 -9.27
CA TYR A 3 -8.12 16.93 -7.93
C TYR A 3 -6.97 16.22 -7.19
N LEU A 4 -6.21 15.36 -7.88
CA LEU A 4 -5.13 14.61 -7.26
C LEU A 4 -3.98 15.52 -6.80
N GLU A 5 -3.74 16.63 -7.52
CA GLU A 5 -2.69 17.60 -7.16
C GLU A 5 -2.91 18.27 -5.79
N THR A 6 -4.14 18.33 -5.26
CA THR A 6 -4.37 18.85 -3.90
C THR A 6 -3.86 17.90 -2.81
N TYR A 7 -3.57 16.65 -3.17
CA TYR A 7 -3.08 15.59 -2.28
C TYR A 7 -1.61 15.27 -2.50
N ARG A 8 -0.90 16.09 -3.30
CA ARG A 8 0.52 15.88 -3.59
C ARG A 8 1.36 16.12 -2.34
N LEU A 9 2.31 15.23 -2.08
CA LEU A 9 3.29 15.39 -1.02
C LEU A 9 4.37 16.38 -1.47
N MET A 10 4.30 17.61 -0.96
CA MET A 10 5.25 18.67 -1.27
C MET A 10 6.61 18.35 -0.64
N GLY A 11 7.71 18.59 -1.37
CA GLY A 11 9.08 18.34 -0.89
C GLY A 11 9.64 16.95 -1.22
N LEU A 12 8.83 16.06 -1.79
CA LEU A 12 9.32 14.84 -2.43
C LEU A 12 9.76 15.15 -3.88
N PRO A 13 10.76 14.44 -4.42
CA PRO A 13 11.35 14.73 -5.74
C PRO A 13 10.33 14.60 -6.88
N ASP A 14 9.25 13.84 -6.68
CA ASP A 14 8.30 13.52 -7.72
C ASP A 14 6.87 13.33 -7.21
N ARG A 15 5.99 12.85 -8.09
CA ARG A 15 4.55 12.70 -7.83
C ARG A 15 4.26 11.53 -6.88
N MET A 16 4.19 11.83 -5.58
CA MET A 16 3.56 10.98 -4.57
C MET A 16 2.33 11.67 -4.03
N TYR A 17 1.24 10.93 -3.82
CA TYR A 17 -0.02 11.51 -3.37
C TYR A 17 -0.58 10.75 -2.17
N TYR A 18 -1.15 11.48 -1.21
CA TYR A 18 -1.77 10.94 -0.02
C TYR A 18 -3.19 11.48 0.13
N ILE A 19 -4.18 10.60 0.05
CA ILE A 19 -5.59 10.96 0.22
C ILE A 19 -6.05 10.44 1.59
N PRO A 20 -6.28 11.32 2.60
CA PRO A 20 -6.93 10.92 3.85
C PRO A 20 -8.39 10.53 3.59
N ASP A 21 -8.97 9.75 4.50
CA ASP A 21 -10.40 9.36 4.47
C ASP A 21 -10.89 8.79 3.12
N PHE A 22 -10.00 8.10 2.39
CA PHE A 22 -10.29 7.55 1.07
C PHE A 22 -11.40 6.48 1.09
N ILE A 23 -11.50 5.74 2.19
CA ILE A 23 -12.63 4.88 2.51
C ILE A 23 -13.21 5.24 3.88
N SER A 24 -14.52 5.07 4.02
CA SER A 24 -15.20 5.29 5.28
C SER A 24 -14.92 4.18 6.31
N ASP A 25 -15.15 4.47 7.58
CA ASP A 25 -15.07 3.46 8.65
C ASP A 25 -15.95 2.23 8.37
N ARG A 26 -17.15 2.44 7.83
CA ARG A 26 -18.07 1.35 7.48
C ARG A 26 -17.47 0.43 6.40
N GLU A 27 -16.86 1.02 5.37
CA GLU A 27 -16.18 0.28 4.32
C GLU A 27 -14.97 -0.48 4.87
N GLN A 28 -14.19 0.18 5.72
CA GLN A 28 -13.05 -0.44 6.39
C GLN A 28 -13.46 -1.66 7.22
N HIS A 29 -14.50 -1.55 8.05
CA HIS A 29 -15.04 -2.67 8.82
C HIS A 29 -15.52 -3.82 7.91
N SER A 30 -16.20 -3.51 6.80
CA SER A 30 -16.64 -4.52 5.84
C SER A 30 -15.45 -5.24 5.18
N LEU A 31 -14.41 -4.51 4.78
CA LEU A 31 -13.21 -5.05 4.16
C LEU A 31 -12.45 -5.95 5.12
N ILE A 32 -12.20 -5.48 6.36
CA ILE A 32 -11.51 -6.27 7.39
C ILE A 32 -12.28 -7.57 7.66
N GLY A 33 -13.61 -7.50 7.79
CA GLY A 33 -14.44 -8.69 7.99
C GLY A 33 -14.28 -9.71 6.86
N LYS A 34 -14.27 -9.27 5.60
CA LYS A 34 -14.07 -10.16 4.44
C LYS A 34 -12.67 -10.76 4.40
N ILE A 35 -11.64 -9.95 4.68
CA ILE A 35 -10.22 -10.38 4.70
C ILE A 35 -10.00 -11.47 5.76
N LEU A 36 -10.47 -11.24 6.98
CA LEU A 36 -10.27 -12.16 8.10
C LEU A 36 -11.10 -13.44 7.98
N ASN A 37 -12.24 -13.39 7.30
CA ASN A 37 -13.09 -14.57 7.03
C ASN A 37 -12.63 -15.41 5.82
N THR A 38 -11.53 -15.04 5.15
CA THR A 38 -10.95 -15.90 4.12
C THR A 38 -10.40 -17.20 4.71
N PRO A 39 -10.43 -18.32 3.96
CA PRO A 39 -9.84 -19.58 4.43
C PRO A 39 -8.36 -19.41 4.82
N SER A 40 -7.91 -20.09 5.86
CA SER A 40 -6.50 -20.02 6.33
C SER A 40 -5.49 -20.31 5.22
N ALA A 41 -5.81 -21.19 4.27
CA ALA A 41 -4.99 -21.50 3.10
C ALA A 41 -4.75 -20.31 2.14
N ARG A 42 -5.51 -19.21 2.24
CA ARG A 42 -5.25 -17.96 1.50
C ARG A 42 -4.10 -17.17 2.10
N TRP A 43 -3.72 -17.44 3.35
CA TRP A 43 -2.63 -16.75 4.03
C TRP A 43 -1.31 -17.49 3.80
N THR A 44 -0.35 -16.77 3.23
CA THR A 44 1.06 -17.15 3.25
C THR A 44 1.69 -16.53 4.48
N VAL A 45 2.22 -17.36 5.38
CA VAL A 45 2.98 -16.90 6.55
C VAL A 45 4.43 -16.65 6.15
N LEU A 46 4.92 -15.45 6.40
CA LEU A 46 6.31 -15.02 6.23
C LEU A 46 6.94 -14.83 7.61
N SER A 47 8.24 -14.55 7.69
CA SER A 47 8.99 -14.51 8.96
C SER A 47 8.35 -13.63 10.04
N HIS A 48 7.81 -12.47 9.67
CA HIS A 48 7.28 -11.47 10.62
C HIS A 48 5.91 -10.93 10.24
N ARG A 49 5.24 -11.51 9.24
CA ARG A 49 3.93 -11.04 8.77
C ARG A 49 3.22 -12.14 8.01
N ARG A 50 1.96 -11.93 7.67
CA ARG A 50 1.26 -12.78 6.70
C ARG A 50 0.67 -11.98 5.55
N LEU A 51 0.44 -12.69 4.46
CA LEU A 51 0.17 -12.13 3.14
C LEU A 51 -0.99 -12.91 2.47
N GLN A 52 -1.91 -12.21 1.80
CA GLN A 52 -2.77 -12.79 0.77
C GLN A 52 -2.44 -12.18 -0.59
N ALA A 53 -2.50 -12.97 -1.65
CA ALA A 53 -2.40 -12.49 -3.03
C ALA A 53 -3.73 -12.68 -3.76
N TRP A 54 -4.22 -11.60 -4.38
CA TRP A 54 -5.47 -11.57 -5.12
C TRP A 54 -5.22 -11.11 -6.56
N PRO A 55 -5.75 -11.83 -7.58
CA PRO A 55 -6.53 -13.06 -7.45
C PRO A 55 -5.72 -14.28 -6.96
N THR A 56 -4.42 -14.31 -7.25
CA THR A 56 -3.50 -15.40 -6.94
C THR A 56 -2.06 -14.89 -6.86
N GLN A 57 -1.13 -15.74 -6.42
CA GLN A 57 0.30 -15.47 -6.53
C GLN A 57 0.77 -15.51 -7.98
N LEU A 58 1.80 -14.72 -8.29
CA LEU A 58 2.39 -14.69 -9.63
C LEU A 58 3.14 -16.01 -9.93
N LEU A 59 2.91 -16.57 -11.12
CA LEU A 59 3.67 -17.71 -11.62
C LEU A 59 5.10 -17.28 -11.93
N GLN A 60 6.07 -18.07 -11.46
CA GLN A 60 7.50 -17.78 -11.64
C GLN A 60 7.87 -16.35 -11.20
N GLY A 61 7.12 -15.79 -10.25
CA GLY A 61 7.33 -14.44 -9.71
C GLY A 61 6.94 -13.27 -10.63
N SER A 62 6.49 -13.49 -11.87
CA SER A 62 6.32 -12.41 -12.85
C SER A 62 5.05 -12.46 -13.70
N ILE A 63 4.36 -13.60 -13.78
CA ILE A 63 3.21 -13.77 -14.67
C ILE A 63 1.93 -13.93 -13.85
N LEU A 64 0.92 -13.10 -14.12
CA LEU A 64 -0.40 -13.23 -13.51
C LEU A 64 -1.30 -14.17 -14.33
N PRO A 65 -1.80 -15.28 -13.76
CA PRO A 65 -2.86 -16.08 -14.37
C PRO A 65 -4.16 -15.29 -14.48
N THR A 66 -4.81 -15.33 -15.66
CA THR A 66 -6.10 -14.65 -15.88
C THR A 66 -7.31 -15.57 -15.68
N THR A 67 -7.17 -16.63 -14.90
CA THR A 67 -8.28 -17.57 -14.61
C THR A 67 -9.28 -16.99 -13.62
N ASP A 68 -8.79 -16.10 -12.76
CA ASP A 68 -9.56 -15.46 -11.69
C ASP A 68 -9.36 -13.94 -11.77
N ALA A 69 -10.32 -13.19 -11.25
CA ALA A 69 -10.28 -11.74 -11.16
C ALA A 69 -10.14 -11.27 -9.71
N ILE A 70 -9.76 -10.00 -9.53
CA ILE A 70 -9.86 -9.35 -8.21
C ILE A 70 -11.33 -9.45 -7.74
N PRO A 71 -11.60 -9.96 -6.51
CA PRO A 71 -12.95 -10.08 -5.99
C PRO A 71 -13.71 -8.75 -5.93
N ASN A 72 -15.03 -8.80 -6.16
CA ASN A 72 -15.89 -7.61 -6.16
C ASN A 72 -15.81 -6.77 -4.89
N TRP A 73 -15.50 -7.37 -3.74
CA TRP A 73 -15.37 -6.63 -2.49
C TRP A 73 -14.06 -5.84 -2.33
N LEU A 74 -13.06 -6.13 -3.16
CA LEU A 74 -11.90 -5.26 -3.35
C LEU A 74 -12.15 -4.26 -4.48
N VAL A 75 -12.92 -4.67 -5.51
CA VAL A 75 -13.27 -3.78 -6.63
C VAL A 75 -14.09 -2.59 -6.13
N GLU A 76 -15.17 -2.88 -5.39
CA GLU A 76 -16.04 -1.89 -4.78
C GLU A 76 -15.78 -1.82 -3.26
N PRO A 77 -15.25 -0.71 -2.73
CA PRO A 77 -15.12 0.60 -3.39
C PRO A 77 -13.74 0.93 -4.00
N ILE A 78 -12.70 0.13 -3.72
CA ILE A 78 -11.32 0.61 -3.85
C ILE A 78 -10.88 0.72 -5.32
N VAL A 79 -10.95 -0.37 -6.08
CA VAL A 79 -10.45 -0.35 -7.47
C VAL A 79 -11.20 0.69 -8.28
N SER A 80 -12.54 0.72 -8.19
CA SER A 80 -13.37 1.67 -8.91
C SER A 80 -13.00 3.12 -8.61
N ARG A 81 -12.85 3.49 -7.33
CA ARG A 81 -12.36 4.83 -6.94
C ARG A 81 -10.97 5.14 -7.49
N THR A 82 -10.04 4.18 -7.47
CA THR A 82 -8.69 4.44 -8.03
C THR A 82 -8.70 4.59 -9.55
N ILE A 83 -9.62 3.91 -10.27
CA ILE A 83 -9.84 4.12 -11.70
C ILE A 83 -10.37 5.54 -11.94
N ASP A 84 -11.33 6.00 -11.15
CA ASP A 84 -11.91 7.35 -11.26
C ASP A 84 -10.87 8.47 -11.03
N LEU A 85 -9.83 8.20 -10.23
CA LEU A 85 -8.68 9.12 -10.08
C LEU A 85 -7.84 9.26 -11.36
N GLY A 86 -7.94 8.29 -12.28
CA GLY A 86 -7.23 8.24 -13.56
C GLY A 86 -5.77 7.80 -13.45
N ILE A 87 -5.33 7.28 -12.29
CA ILE A 87 -3.92 6.89 -12.06
C ILE A 87 -3.49 5.68 -12.89
N TRP A 88 -4.45 4.90 -13.39
CA TRP A 88 -4.22 3.70 -14.18
C TRP A 88 -4.32 3.92 -15.69
N ASN A 89 -4.65 5.13 -16.17
CA ASN A 89 -4.91 5.39 -17.60
C ASN A 89 -3.75 5.02 -18.53
N ALA A 90 -2.51 5.09 -18.03
CA ALA A 90 -1.30 4.73 -18.78
C ALA A 90 -0.83 3.29 -18.52
N SER A 91 -1.50 2.55 -17.63
CA SER A 91 -1.14 1.16 -17.33
C SER A 91 -1.61 0.23 -18.46
N PRO A 92 -0.94 -0.91 -18.68
CA PRO A 92 -1.28 -1.84 -19.77
C PRO A 92 -2.75 -2.27 -19.82
N HIS A 93 -3.40 -2.39 -18.66
CA HIS A 93 -4.78 -2.86 -18.56
C HIS A 93 -5.77 -1.76 -18.16
N GLY A 94 -5.32 -0.52 -17.93
CA GLY A 94 -6.18 0.59 -17.51
C GLY A 94 -6.73 0.48 -16.08
N GLN A 95 -6.31 -0.52 -15.32
CA GLN A 95 -6.76 -0.81 -13.95
C GLN A 95 -5.76 -1.74 -13.25
N PRO A 96 -5.76 -1.81 -11.90
CA PRO A 96 -4.97 -2.81 -11.20
C PRO A 96 -5.57 -4.20 -11.43
N ASN A 97 -4.71 -5.18 -11.63
CA ASN A 97 -5.09 -6.58 -11.82
C ASN A 97 -4.57 -7.49 -10.69
N HIS A 98 -3.80 -6.93 -9.75
CA HIS A 98 -3.22 -7.66 -8.63
C HIS A 98 -3.28 -6.83 -7.34
N CYS A 99 -3.59 -7.49 -6.22
CA CYS A 99 -3.61 -6.90 -4.89
C CYS A 99 -2.88 -7.82 -3.90
N LEU A 100 -1.94 -7.27 -3.14
CA LEU A 100 -1.36 -7.94 -1.99
C LEU A 100 -1.94 -7.35 -0.70
N ILE A 101 -2.47 -8.22 0.14
CA ILE A 101 -2.97 -7.86 1.47
C ILE A 101 -1.93 -8.30 2.49
N ASN A 102 -1.31 -7.33 3.18
CA ASN A 102 -0.34 -7.60 4.24
C ASN A 102 -0.95 -7.31 5.60
N GLU A 103 -0.67 -8.17 6.57
CA GLU A 103 -1.09 -8.01 7.96
C GLU A 103 0.13 -7.94 8.88
N TYR A 104 0.13 -6.94 9.76
CA TYR A 104 1.19 -6.68 10.73
C TYR A 104 0.58 -6.59 12.13
N GLU A 105 1.06 -7.42 13.06
CA GLU A 105 0.82 -7.24 14.49
C GLU A 105 1.65 -6.06 15.04
N PRO A 106 1.29 -5.48 16.20
CA PRO A 106 2.12 -4.50 16.89
C PRO A 106 3.58 -4.97 17.02
N GLY A 107 4.52 -4.11 16.63
CA GLY A 107 5.96 -4.42 16.62
C GLY A 107 6.47 -5.10 15.34
N GLN A 108 5.58 -5.58 14.46
CA GLN A 108 5.99 -6.17 13.18
C GLN A 108 6.24 -5.09 12.11
N GLY A 109 7.02 -5.47 11.10
CA GLY A 109 7.46 -4.59 10.04
C GLY A 109 7.83 -5.33 8.77
N ILE A 110 8.48 -4.60 7.87
CA ILE A 110 9.05 -5.12 6.64
C ILE A 110 10.30 -4.32 6.31
N MET A 111 11.40 -5.04 6.08
CA MET A 111 12.67 -4.42 5.69
C MET A 111 12.52 -3.54 4.43
N PRO A 112 13.38 -2.53 4.23
CA PRO A 112 13.33 -1.70 3.04
C PRO A 112 13.42 -2.54 1.77
N HIS A 113 12.45 -2.37 0.88
CA HIS A 113 12.29 -3.13 -0.36
C HIS A 113 11.58 -2.27 -1.42
N GLU A 114 11.44 -2.83 -2.62
CA GLU A 114 10.69 -2.27 -3.74
C GLU A 114 9.66 -3.28 -4.24
N ASP A 115 8.69 -2.81 -5.03
CA ASP A 115 7.66 -3.68 -5.61
C ASP A 115 8.17 -4.54 -6.77
N GLY A 116 9.29 -4.15 -7.40
CA GLY A 116 9.93 -4.87 -8.51
C GLY A 116 9.34 -4.54 -9.89
N ASP A 117 10.14 -4.73 -10.94
CA ASP A 117 9.87 -4.30 -12.32
C ASP A 117 8.72 -5.02 -13.05
N VAL A 118 8.18 -6.08 -12.45
CA VAL A 118 7.05 -6.87 -12.99
C VAL A 118 5.75 -6.08 -13.08
N TYR A 119 5.62 -4.99 -12.31
CA TYR A 119 4.45 -4.12 -12.31
C TYR A 119 4.67 -2.86 -13.15
N PHE A 120 3.58 -2.30 -13.67
CA PHE A 120 3.55 -0.90 -14.12
C PHE A 120 3.93 0.00 -12.92
N PRO A 121 4.75 1.07 -13.11
CA PRO A 121 5.30 1.90 -12.02
C PRO A 121 4.25 2.83 -11.38
N MET A 122 3.18 2.22 -10.87
CA MET A 122 2.07 2.85 -10.16
C MET A 122 1.57 1.86 -9.11
N VAL A 123 1.49 2.32 -7.87
CA VAL A 123 1.03 1.53 -6.73
C VAL A 123 0.00 2.34 -5.96
N ALA A 124 -1.13 1.73 -5.66
CA ALA A 124 -2.14 2.29 -4.77
C ALA A 124 -2.21 1.43 -3.50
N THR A 125 -1.89 2.00 -2.34
CA THR A 125 -1.92 1.30 -1.05
C THR A 125 -2.98 1.91 -0.15
N VAL A 126 -3.98 1.12 0.23
CA VAL A 126 -4.98 1.50 1.22
C VAL A 126 -4.60 0.89 2.57
N SER A 127 -4.58 1.72 3.62
CA SER A 127 -4.28 1.28 5.00
C SER A 127 -5.56 1.09 5.80
N LEU A 128 -5.66 0.03 6.60
CA LEU A 128 -6.83 -0.31 7.41
C LEU A 128 -6.44 -0.58 8.87
N ASN A 129 -7.42 -0.38 9.75
CA ASN A 129 -7.44 -0.70 11.18
C ASN A 129 -6.51 0.14 12.05
N ASP A 130 -5.19 0.08 11.83
CA ASP A 130 -4.23 0.89 12.61
C ASP A 130 -3.29 1.66 11.69
N GLY A 131 -2.85 2.83 12.17
CA GLY A 131 -1.92 3.68 11.45
C GLY A 131 -0.48 3.20 11.58
N ILE A 132 0.38 3.59 10.64
CA ILE A 132 1.81 3.25 10.71
C ILE A 132 2.67 4.28 9.98
N ILE A 133 3.92 4.44 10.40
CA ILE A 133 4.92 5.16 9.61
C ILE A 133 5.48 4.23 8.53
N LEU A 134 5.36 4.67 7.29
CA LEU A 134 6.12 4.13 6.16
C LEU A 134 7.37 4.99 5.99
N ASP A 135 8.54 4.37 6.19
CA ASP A 135 9.82 5.02 5.94
C ASP A 135 10.21 4.82 4.47
N ILE A 136 10.63 5.90 3.83
CA ILE A 136 11.18 5.90 2.48
C ILE A 136 12.69 6.07 2.55
N TYR A 137 13.40 5.23 1.82
CA TYR A 137 14.85 5.15 1.79
C TYR A 137 15.36 5.44 0.40
N GLU A 138 16.40 6.25 0.28
CA GLU A 138 17.10 6.44 -0.99
C GLU A 138 17.90 5.18 -1.33
N LYS A 139 17.89 4.77 -2.60
CA LYS A 139 18.79 3.72 -3.09
C LYS A 139 20.20 4.31 -3.16
N SER A 140 21.07 3.88 -2.26
CA SER A 140 22.48 4.25 -2.27
C SER A 140 23.35 3.04 -2.63
N ASP A 141 24.32 3.27 -3.51
CA ASP A 141 25.31 2.25 -3.93
C ASP A 141 26.24 1.84 -2.79
N ASP A 142 26.37 2.65 -1.73
CA ASP A 142 27.20 2.36 -0.56
C ASP A 142 26.56 1.38 0.44
N GLY A 143 25.36 0.86 0.12
CA GLY A 143 24.62 -0.07 0.95
C GLY A 143 23.98 0.54 2.20
N ARG A 144 24.16 1.84 2.45
CA ARG A 144 23.50 2.54 3.57
C ARG A 144 22.05 2.82 3.22
N ARG A 145 21.14 2.35 4.07
CA ARG A 145 19.70 2.62 3.95
C ARG A 145 19.35 3.79 4.87
N ARG A 146 19.44 5.00 4.35
CA ARG A 146 19.06 6.22 5.07
C ARG A 146 17.57 6.51 4.82
N VAL A 147 16.81 6.70 5.90
CA VAL A 147 15.45 7.25 5.81
C VAL A 147 15.54 8.70 5.36
N VAL A 148 14.85 9.02 4.26
CA VAL A 148 14.81 10.36 3.67
C VAL A 148 13.43 11.00 3.80
N TYR A 149 12.37 10.18 3.85
CA TYR A 149 10.99 10.65 4.07
C TYR A 149 10.26 9.69 5.00
N ARG A 150 9.32 10.21 5.76
CA ARG A 150 8.42 9.43 6.62
C ARG A 150 7.00 9.83 6.30
N ILE A 151 6.15 8.86 6.05
CA ILE A 151 4.75 9.10 5.68
C ILE A 151 3.88 8.36 6.68
N TYR A 152 3.05 9.09 7.42
CA TYR A 152 2.09 8.45 8.32
C TYR A 152 0.87 8.00 7.52
N GLN A 153 0.58 6.70 7.61
CA GLN A 153 -0.51 6.06 6.89
C GLN A 153 -1.72 5.91 7.82
N GLU A 154 -2.63 6.88 7.83
CA GLU A 154 -3.84 6.78 8.66
C GLU A 154 -4.74 5.61 8.21
N PRO A 155 -5.48 4.96 9.12
CA PRO A 155 -6.54 4.04 8.72
C PRO A 155 -7.52 4.73 7.76
N GLY A 156 -7.88 4.05 6.68
CA GLY A 156 -8.78 4.55 5.65
C GLY A 156 -8.12 5.41 4.58
N SER A 157 -6.84 5.75 4.73
CA SER A 157 -6.09 6.54 3.75
C SER A 157 -5.66 5.73 2.52
N LEU A 158 -5.41 6.45 1.42
CA LEU A 158 -4.78 5.95 0.20
C LEU A 158 -3.43 6.65 -0.02
N LEU A 159 -2.39 5.86 -0.21
CA LEU A 159 -1.09 6.32 -0.71
C LEU A 159 -0.89 5.88 -2.16
N ILE A 160 -0.52 6.82 -3.02
CA ILE A 160 -0.18 6.56 -4.42
C ILE A 160 1.31 6.81 -4.63
N THR A 161 2.03 5.77 -5.04
CA THR A 161 3.48 5.80 -5.34
C THR A 161 3.69 5.59 -6.83
N THR A 162 4.39 6.50 -7.50
CA THR A 162 4.70 6.41 -8.93
C THR A 162 6.06 7.05 -9.26
N ASP A 163 6.42 7.06 -10.54
CA ASP A 163 7.59 7.73 -11.10
C ASP A 163 8.90 7.42 -10.34
N GLU A 164 9.68 8.44 -9.97
CA GLU A 164 10.93 8.24 -9.24
C GLU A 164 10.73 7.62 -7.86
N MET A 165 9.61 7.89 -7.19
CA MET A 165 9.30 7.26 -5.89
C MET A 165 9.13 5.74 -6.00
N TYR A 166 8.69 5.26 -7.15
CA TYR A 166 8.61 3.82 -7.44
C TYR A 166 9.97 3.23 -7.84
N THR A 167 10.76 3.95 -8.63
CA THR A 167 11.96 3.40 -9.29
C THR A 167 13.27 3.66 -8.55
N LYS A 168 13.40 4.75 -7.81
CA LYS A 168 14.65 5.19 -7.17
C LYS A 168 14.67 5.05 -5.64
N TYR A 169 13.53 4.75 -5.03
CA TYR A 169 13.41 4.63 -3.58
C TYR A 169 13.02 3.22 -3.15
N LEU A 170 13.33 2.89 -1.91
CA LEU A 170 12.82 1.72 -1.20
C LEU A 170 11.83 2.20 -0.14
N HIS A 171 10.94 1.32 0.29
CA HIS A 171 10.03 1.59 1.38
C HIS A 171 10.04 0.45 2.41
N GLY A 172 9.80 0.79 3.67
CA GLY A 172 9.83 -0.17 4.76
C GLY A 172 9.02 0.29 5.97
N ILE A 173 8.74 -0.67 6.83
CA ILE A 173 8.07 -0.46 8.12
C ILE A 173 9.01 -1.01 9.18
N GLN A 174 9.46 -0.17 10.12
CA GLN A 174 10.34 -0.61 11.20
C GLN A 174 9.64 -1.58 12.15
N GLU A 175 10.38 -2.54 12.71
CA GLU A 175 9.90 -3.48 13.73
C GLU A 175 9.95 -2.84 15.13
N ILE A 176 9.05 -1.88 15.37
CA ILE A 176 8.97 -1.09 16.60
C ILE A 176 7.53 -1.03 17.12
N GLY A 177 7.36 -0.90 18.44
CA GLY A 177 6.06 -0.75 19.08
C GLY A 177 5.55 0.69 19.19
N THR A 178 6.42 1.67 19.02
CA THR A 178 6.09 3.11 19.13
C THR A 178 6.88 3.88 18.10
N ASP A 179 6.18 4.55 17.19
CA ASP A 179 6.74 5.55 16.30
C ASP A 179 7.02 6.82 17.10
N LYS A 180 8.19 7.44 16.85
CA LYS A 180 8.69 8.59 17.61
C LYS A 180 9.08 9.74 16.70
N ASP A 181 9.34 10.89 17.32
CA ASP A 181 9.82 12.11 16.68
C ASP A 181 8.90 12.54 15.54
N LEU A 182 7.58 12.46 15.75
CA LEU A 182 6.55 12.81 14.76
C LEU A 182 6.12 14.27 14.95
N ASN A 183 6.31 15.08 13.92
CA ASN A 183 5.86 16.47 13.86
C ASN A 183 5.82 16.94 12.39
N SER A 184 5.49 18.22 12.18
CA SER A 184 5.43 18.85 10.86
C SER A 184 6.74 18.80 10.08
N ASP A 185 7.88 18.74 10.75
CA ASP A 185 9.20 18.74 10.10
C ASP A 185 9.65 17.34 9.71
N THR A 186 9.14 16.30 10.36
CA THR A 186 9.60 14.91 10.19
C THR A 186 8.64 14.02 9.41
N VAL A 187 7.36 14.41 9.29
CA VAL A 187 6.33 13.64 8.59
C VAL A 187 5.90 14.37 7.31
N SER A 188 6.22 13.79 6.16
CA SER A 188 6.09 14.45 4.86
C SER A 188 4.65 14.75 4.45
N ASN A 189 3.66 14.05 5.01
CA ASN A 189 2.24 14.27 4.74
C ASN A 189 1.51 14.99 5.88
N TRP A 190 2.23 15.65 6.80
CA TRP A 190 1.65 16.27 8.01
C TRP A 190 0.43 17.15 7.72
N ASP A 191 0.53 18.04 6.74
CA ASP A 191 -0.56 18.97 6.41
C ASP A 191 -1.83 18.28 5.91
N LEU A 192 -1.70 17.07 5.38
CA LEU A 192 -2.82 16.24 4.88
C LEU A 192 -3.37 15.29 5.94
N LEU A 193 -2.74 15.17 7.11
CA LEU A 193 -3.26 14.37 8.21
C LEU A 193 -4.53 14.99 8.80
N SER A 194 -5.40 14.15 9.34
CA SER A 194 -6.57 14.61 10.09
C SER A 194 -6.17 15.47 11.29
N THR A 195 -7.05 16.39 11.68
CA THR A 195 -6.85 17.21 12.88
C THR A 195 -6.71 16.34 14.13
N GLU A 196 -7.51 15.29 14.24
CA GLU A 196 -7.46 14.34 15.36
C GLU A 196 -6.10 13.64 15.44
N THR A 197 -5.55 13.17 14.32
CA THR A 197 -4.21 12.57 14.28
C THR A 197 -3.14 13.56 14.73
N LYS A 198 -3.15 14.79 14.22
CA LYS A 198 -2.15 15.82 14.58
C LYS A 198 -2.22 16.16 16.07
N GLU A 199 -3.41 16.45 16.58
CA GLU A 199 -3.62 16.77 18.00
C GLU A 199 -3.18 15.60 18.89
N SER A 200 -3.52 14.37 18.52
CA SER A 200 -3.10 13.17 19.25
C SER A 200 -1.58 13.03 19.28
N ILE A 201 -0.89 13.23 18.16
CA ILE A 201 0.58 13.19 18.09
C ILE A 201 1.19 14.27 18.98
N GLU A 202 0.72 15.50 18.88
CA GLU A 202 1.24 16.64 19.64
C GLU A 202 1.04 16.46 21.15
N GLN A 203 -0.16 16.02 21.57
CA GLN A 203 -0.46 15.73 22.98
C GLN A 203 0.38 14.57 23.54
N ASN A 204 0.81 13.64 22.69
CA ASN A 204 1.69 12.53 23.05
C ASN A 204 3.18 12.84 22.81
N ASN A 205 3.58 14.11 22.69
CA ASN A 205 4.96 14.56 22.48
C ASN A 205 5.63 13.91 21.25
N GLY A 206 4.91 13.82 20.13
CA GLY A 206 5.44 13.27 18.88
C GLY A 206 5.50 11.75 18.84
N LEU A 207 4.68 11.06 19.65
CA LEU A 207 4.67 9.60 19.78
C LEU A 207 3.35 9.00 19.30
N ILE A 208 3.42 7.89 18.56
CA ILE A 208 2.28 7.01 18.29
C ILE A 208 2.64 5.58 18.70
N LYS A 209 1.85 5.00 19.60
CA LYS A 209 1.97 3.58 19.97
C LYS A 209 1.17 2.73 18.99
N ARG A 210 1.81 1.72 18.39
CA ARG A 210 1.14 0.71 17.57
C ARG A 210 0.38 -0.23 18.49
N GLY A 211 -0.94 -0.07 18.54
CA GLY A 211 -1.79 -0.72 19.53
C GLY A 211 -2.59 -1.88 18.96
N ARG A 212 -2.83 -1.86 17.64
CA ARG A 212 -3.67 -2.83 16.96
C ARG A 212 -2.97 -3.37 15.72
N LYS A 213 -3.56 -4.42 15.18
CA LYS A 213 -3.17 -5.03 13.93
C LYS A 213 -3.36 -4.07 12.77
N ARG A 214 -2.32 -3.84 11.98
CA ARG A 214 -2.37 -3.00 10.77
C ARG A 214 -2.53 -3.89 9.54
N ILE A 215 -3.47 -3.56 8.66
CA ILE A 215 -3.68 -4.27 7.39
C ILE A 215 -3.47 -3.27 6.24
N SER A 216 -2.79 -3.68 5.17
CA SER A 216 -2.71 -2.88 3.95
C SER A 216 -3.05 -3.66 2.70
N LEU A 217 -3.74 -3.00 1.79
CA LEU A 217 -4.14 -3.52 0.48
C LEU A 217 -3.35 -2.76 -0.58
N THR A 218 -2.40 -3.44 -1.23
CA THR A 218 -1.50 -2.84 -2.21
C THR A 218 -1.86 -3.31 -3.62
N PHE A 219 -2.52 -2.44 -4.36
CA PHE A 219 -3.01 -2.64 -5.72
C PHE A 219 -1.99 -2.21 -6.77
N ARG A 220 -1.80 -3.05 -7.79
CA ARG A 220 -0.84 -2.89 -8.87
C ARG A 220 -1.37 -3.47 -10.18
N ASP A 221 -0.77 -3.07 -11.30
CA ASP A 221 -0.99 -3.66 -12.61
C ASP A 221 0.24 -4.48 -13.04
N VAL A 222 0.11 -5.82 -13.04
CA VAL A 222 1.12 -6.76 -13.55
C VAL A 222 1.17 -6.67 -15.07
N LYS A 223 2.36 -6.42 -15.62
CA LYS A 223 2.55 -6.24 -17.07
C LYS A 223 2.29 -7.53 -17.87
N ALA A 224 2.72 -8.67 -17.35
CA ALA A 224 2.63 -9.96 -18.04
C ALA A 224 1.47 -10.80 -17.50
N VAL A 225 0.48 -11.05 -18.35
CA VAL A 225 -0.70 -11.87 -18.03
C VAL A 225 -0.79 -13.11 -18.92
N ARG A 226 -1.27 -14.24 -18.38
CA ARG A 226 -1.42 -15.49 -19.14
C ARG A 226 -2.76 -16.18 -18.86
N ASN A 227 -3.47 -16.51 -19.93
CA ASN A 227 -4.68 -17.33 -19.85
C ASN A 227 -4.29 -18.82 -19.83
N LEU A 228 -4.54 -19.49 -18.70
CA LEU A 228 -4.22 -20.91 -18.52
C LEU A 228 -5.35 -21.85 -18.97
N ALA A 229 -6.58 -21.36 -19.13
CA ALA A 229 -7.72 -22.18 -19.55
C ALA A 229 -7.56 -22.70 -21.00
N LYS A 230 -6.80 -21.99 -21.85
CA LYS A 230 -6.52 -22.40 -23.22
C LYS A 230 -5.65 -23.67 -23.34
N PHE A 231 -5.00 -24.12 -22.27
CA PHE A 231 -4.14 -25.31 -22.28
C PHE A 231 -4.85 -26.60 -21.85
N LEU A 232 -6.07 -26.51 -21.31
CA LEU A 232 -6.84 -27.68 -20.88
C LEU A 232 -7.68 -28.32 -22.01
N HIS A 233 -7.80 -27.66 -23.16
CA HIS A 233 -8.53 -28.18 -24.34
C HIS A 233 -7.61 -28.58 -25.50
N ALA A 234 -6.30 -28.60 -25.29
CA ALA A 234 -5.31 -29.08 -26.25
C ALA A 234 -4.80 -30.47 -25.85
N LYS A 235 -5.69 -31.45 -25.77
CA LYS A 235 -5.37 -32.89 -25.76
C LYS A 235 -6.47 -33.65 -26.47
#